data_AF-A0A4Q5S2G6-F1
#
_entry.id   AF-A0A4Q5S2G6-F1
#
_cell.length_a   1.000
_cell.length_b   1.000
_cell.length_c   1.000
_cell.angle_alpha   90.00
_cell.angle_beta   90.00
_cell.angle_gamma   90.00
#
_symmetry.space_group_name_H-M   'P 1'
#
loop_
_entity.id
_entity.type
_entity.pdbx_description
1 polymer ?
#
loop_
_entity_poly.entity_id
_entity_poly.type
_entity_poly.pdbx_seq_one_letter_code
_entity_poly.pdbx_strand_id
1 'polypeptide(L)'
;MASLKKPFYTACYIAALILLIAFIITTYQELYNWSGIVLTLFFVSLAIAFRGSKMFKGYWYSVLILAVATMAMYFPQNFKTVGDREASFFIPFLLQIIMFGMGTELSLKDFKQVLAMPKGVIVGTLCQYTIMPLVGFTVAHLFDFPGEVAAGIILIGCCPSGLASNVMCYLAKANLA
;
A
#
# COMPACT_ATOMS: atom_id res chain seq x y z
N MET A 1 -0.27 23.63 7.48
CA MET A 1 -0.68 23.03 6.18
C MET A 1 -2.00 23.67 5.79
N ALA A 2 -2.02 24.51 4.75
CA ALA A 2 -3.22 25.27 4.38
C ALA A 2 -4.37 24.31 4.03
N SER A 3 -5.45 24.35 4.82
CA SER A 3 -6.65 23.56 4.56
C SER A 3 -7.27 24.06 3.25
N LEU A 4 -7.10 23.31 2.16
CA LEU A 4 -7.79 23.55 0.89
C LEU A 4 -9.30 23.73 1.14
N LYS A 5 -9.92 24.68 0.44
CA LYS A 5 -11.34 25.03 0.63
C LYS A 5 -12.23 23.84 0.26
N LYS A 6 -13.31 23.58 1.02
CA LYS A 6 -14.33 22.55 0.71
C LYS A 6 -14.72 22.43 -0.78
N PRO A 7 -14.95 23.52 -1.55
CA PRO A 7 -15.26 23.43 -2.99
C PRO A 7 -14.18 22.72 -3.83
N PHE A 8 -12.91 22.82 -3.44
CA PHE A 8 -11.81 22.18 -4.16
C PHE A 8 -11.91 20.65 -4.10
N TYR A 9 -12.17 20.09 -2.92
CA TYR A 9 -12.30 18.64 -2.77
C TYR A 9 -13.52 18.08 -3.50
N THR A 10 -14.65 18.81 -3.49
CA THR A 10 -15.83 18.42 -4.29
C THR A 10 -15.53 18.45 -5.78
N ALA A 11 -14.78 19.45 -6.26
CA ALA A 11 -14.34 19.49 -7.65
C ALA A 11 -13.44 18.29 -8.01
N CYS A 12 -12.56 17.84 -7.10
CA CYS A 12 -11.76 16.63 -7.31
C CYS A 12 -12.61 15.35 -7.42
N TYR A 13 -13.68 15.20 -6.65
CA TYR A 13 -14.62 14.07 -6.81
C TYR A 13 -15.30 14.08 -8.18
N ILE A 14 -15.75 15.25 -8.64
CA ILE A 14 -16.36 15.41 -9.97
C ILE A 14 -15.33 15.08 -11.06
N ALA A 15 -14.10 15.60 -10.94
CA ALA A 15 -13.02 15.28 -11.86
C ALA A 15 -12.70 13.79 -11.88
N ALA A 16 -12.71 13.10 -10.74
CA ALA A 16 -12.52 11.66 -10.67
C ALA A 16 -13.64 10.90 -11.42
N LEU A 17 -14.91 11.29 -11.26
CA LEU A 17 -16.02 10.67 -12.01
C LEU A 17 -15.86 10.87 -13.52
N ILE A 18 -15.47 12.07 -13.97
CA ILE A 18 -15.22 12.36 -15.38
C ILE A 18 -14.07 11.51 -15.91
N LEU A 19 -12.97 11.41 -15.16
CA LEU A 19 -11.80 10.60 -15.54
C LEU A 19 -12.14 9.11 -15.59
N LEU A 20 -13.00 8.61 -14.71
CA LEU A 20 -13.46 7.22 -14.77
C LEU A 20 -14.27 6.94 -16.05
N ILE A 21 -15.16 7.86 -16.44
CA ILE A 21 -15.91 7.75 -17.70
C ILE A 21 -14.95 7.82 -18.89
N ALA A 22 -13.99 8.73 -18.86
CA ALA A 22 -12.97 8.85 -19.90
C ALA A 22 -12.09 7.59 -20.01
N PHE A 23 -11.76 6.94 -18.89
CA PHE A 23 -11.03 5.67 -18.87
C PHE A 23 -11.81 4.57 -19.58
N ILE A 24 -13.11 4.46 -19.29
CA ILE A 24 -14.00 3.48 -19.94
C ILE A 24 -14.01 3.72 -21.45
N ILE A 25 -14.20 4.96 -21.89
CA ILE A 25 -14.23 5.32 -23.32
C ILE A 25 -12.90 5.00 -24.01
N THR A 26 -11.78 5.41 -23.42
CA THR A 26 -10.44 5.17 -23.99
C THR A 26 -10.08 3.68 -24.05
N THR A 27 -10.56 2.88 -23.09
CA THR A 27 -10.40 1.43 -23.10
C THR A 27 -11.23 0.80 -24.23
N TYR A 28 -12.47 1.24 -24.44
CA TYR A 28 -13.30 0.77 -25.56
C TYR A 28 -12.75 1.16 -26.93
N GLN A 29 -11.99 2.26 -27.02
CA GLN A 29 -11.34 2.71 -28.24
C GLN A 29 -9.95 2.07 -28.46
N GLU A 30 -9.55 1.10 -27.63
CA GLU A 30 -8.25 0.42 -27.68
C GLU A 30 -7.04 1.39 -27.60
N LEU A 31 -7.24 2.58 -27.01
CA LEU A 31 -6.20 3.58 -26.79
C LEU A 31 -5.46 3.28 -25.48
N TYR A 32 -4.69 2.20 -25.45
CA TYR A 32 -4.08 1.67 -24.23
C TYR A 32 -3.17 2.67 -23.50
N ASN A 33 -2.32 3.42 -24.22
CA ASN A 33 -1.44 4.42 -23.61
C ASN A 33 -2.23 5.55 -22.92
N TRP A 34 -3.29 6.04 -23.57
CA TRP A 34 -4.14 7.09 -23.00
C TRP A 34 -4.97 6.57 -21.81
N SER A 35 -5.44 5.32 -21.89
CA SER A 35 -6.17 4.66 -20.81
C SER A 35 -5.35 4.62 -19.52
N GLY A 36 -4.06 4.30 -19.61
CA GLY A 36 -3.15 4.28 -18.45
C GLY A 36 -2.98 5.64 -17.78
N ILE A 37 -2.84 6.72 -18.57
CA ILE A 37 -2.72 8.09 -18.05
C ILE A 37 -4.02 8.50 -17.36
N VAL A 38 -5.16 8.26 -18.02
CA VAL A 38 -6.47 8.64 -17.49
C VAL A 38 -6.78 7.88 -16.19
N LEU A 39 -6.47 6.58 -16.11
CA LEU A 39 -6.65 5.78 -14.90
C LEU A 39 -5.75 6.24 -13.75
N THR A 40 -4.50 6.60 -14.07
CA THR A 40 -3.57 7.14 -13.08
C THR A 40 -4.07 8.48 -12.53
N LEU A 41 -4.52 9.38 -13.42
CA LEU A 41 -5.11 10.66 -13.02
C LEU A 41 -6.39 10.49 -12.21
N PHE A 42 -7.21 9.48 -12.52
CA PHE A 42 -8.38 9.12 -11.73
C PHE A 42 -7.99 8.83 -10.27
N PHE A 43 -7.03 7.92 -10.06
CA PHE A 43 -6.57 7.57 -8.71
C PHE A 43 -5.90 8.76 -8.00
N VAL A 44 -5.12 9.59 -8.69
CA VAL A 44 -4.53 10.81 -8.11
C VAL A 44 -5.60 11.80 -7.67
N SER A 45 -6.59 12.06 -8.53
CA SER A 45 -7.72 12.95 -8.22
C SER A 45 -8.53 12.43 -7.03
N LEU A 46 -8.78 11.12 -6.99
CA LEU A 46 -9.47 10.46 -5.89
C LEU A 46 -8.67 10.53 -4.58
N ALA A 47 -7.35 10.33 -4.62
CA ALA A 47 -6.48 10.47 -3.45
C ALA A 47 -6.53 11.89 -2.86
N ILE A 48 -6.52 12.91 -3.72
CA ILE A 48 -6.66 14.32 -3.30
C ILE A 48 -8.05 14.56 -2.71
N ALA A 49 -9.11 14.03 -3.33
CA ALA A 49 -10.48 14.14 -2.84
C ALA A 49 -10.66 13.51 -1.45
N PHE A 50 -10.01 12.36 -1.20
CA PHE A 50 -10.05 11.64 0.07
C PHE A 50 -9.44 12.45 1.21
N ARG A 51 -8.40 13.26 0.96
CA ARG A 51 -7.79 14.13 1.99
C ARG A 51 -8.78 15.13 2.61
N GLY A 52 -9.81 15.54 1.87
CA GLY A 52 -10.82 16.50 2.32
C GLY A 52 -12.02 15.89 3.06
N SER A 53 -12.22 14.57 2.99
CA SER A 53 -13.34 13.90 3.64
C SER A 53 -13.00 13.50 5.07
N LYS A 54 -13.93 13.70 6.03
CA LYS A 54 -13.74 13.23 7.41
C LYS A 54 -13.63 11.70 7.51
N MET A 55 -14.30 10.97 6.61
CA MET A 55 -14.35 9.51 6.63
C MET A 55 -13.16 8.88 5.88
N PHE A 56 -12.79 9.45 4.73
CA PHE A 56 -11.81 8.82 3.83
C PHE A 56 -10.38 9.35 3.97
N LYS A 57 -10.14 10.33 4.86
CA LYS A 57 -8.82 10.95 5.03
C LYS A 57 -7.71 9.95 5.34
N GLY A 58 -7.98 8.82 5.99
CA GLY A 58 -6.97 7.79 6.28
C GLY A 58 -6.49 7.02 5.04
N TYR A 59 -7.30 6.95 3.97
CA TYR A 59 -7.06 6.07 2.82
C TYR A 59 -6.37 6.77 1.65
N TRP A 60 -6.10 8.09 1.74
CA TRP A 60 -5.48 8.84 0.65
C TRP A 60 -4.15 8.24 0.18
N TYR A 61 -3.36 7.69 1.10
CA TYR A 61 -2.07 7.06 0.80
C TYR A 61 -2.27 5.74 0.04
N SER A 62 -3.21 4.90 0.47
CA SER A 62 -3.57 3.66 -0.23
C SER A 62 -4.03 3.93 -1.67
N VAL A 63 -4.84 4.97 -1.89
CA VAL A 63 -5.29 5.35 -3.23
C VAL A 63 -4.12 5.87 -4.08
N LEU A 64 -3.14 6.55 -3.49
CA LEU A 64 -1.93 6.95 -4.19
C LEU A 64 -1.05 5.77 -4.59
N ILE A 65 -0.97 4.72 -3.78
CA ILE A 65 -0.29 3.48 -4.16
C ILE A 65 -0.95 2.90 -5.42
N LEU A 66 -2.28 2.90 -5.51
CA LEU A 66 -2.99 2.46 -6.71
C LEU A 66 -2.63 3.31 -7.93
N ALA A 67 -2.56 4.64 -7.79
CA ALA A 67 -2.11 5.53 -8.88
C ALA A 67 -0.70 5.18 -9.37
N VAL A 68 0.25 4.98 -8.45
CA VAL A 68 1.63 4.65 -8.83
C VAL A 68 1.70 3.25 -9.44
N ALA A 69 0.94 2.29 -8.92
CA ALA A 69 0.86 0.93 -9.45
C ALA A 69 0.30 0.92 -10.88
N THR A 70 -0.79 1.65 -11.16
CA THR A 70 -1.33 1.76 -12.52
C THR A 70 -0.35 2.43 -13.46
N MET A 71 0.33 3.48 -13.00
CA MET A 71 1.35 4.15 -13.80
C MET A 71 2.49 3.20 -14.16
N ALA A 72 2.97 2.40 -13.20
CA ALA A 72 4.04 1.43 -13.40
C ALA A 72 3.64 0.27 -14.33
N MET A 73 2.38 -0.17 -14.26
CA MET A 73 1.86 -1.24 -15.14
C MET A 73 1.73 -0.79 -16.60
N TYR A 74 1.27 0.43 -16.85
CA TYR A 74 1.11 0.96 -18.21
C TYR A 74 2.41 1.50 -18.81
N PHE A 75 3.31 2.04 -17.99
CA PHE A 75 4.57 2.65 -18.44
C PHE A 75 5.80 2.01 -17.77
N PRO A 76 6.00 0.68 -17.88
CA PRO A 76 7.03 -0.02 -17.13
C PRO A 76 8.45 0.43 -17.48
N GLN A 77 8.68 0.92 -18.70
CA GLN A 77 10.00 1.38 -19.15
C GLN A 77 10.55 2.52 -18.27
N ASN A 78 9.66 3.36 -17.73
CA ASN A 78 10.06 4.48 -16.88
C ASN A 78 10.47 4.04 -15.47
N PHE A 79 10.13 2.81 -15.05
CA PHE A 79 10.34 2.31 -13.70
C PHE A 79 11.30 1.13 -13.62
N LYS A 80 11.68 0.53 -14.76
CA LYS A 80 12.62 -0.60 -14.81
C LYS A 80 14.06 -0.16 -14.58
N THR A 81 14.46 1.00 -15.08
CA THR A 81 15.83 1.51 -14.98
C THR A 81 15.85 2.89 -14.35
N VAL A 82 16.79 3.09 -13.42
CA VAL A 82 17.09 4.39 -12.82
C VAL A 82 18.52 4.73 -13.24
N GLY A 83 18.66 5.63 -14.23
CA GLY A 83 19.93 5.84 -14.92
C GLY A 83 20.34 4.59 -15.71
N ASP A 84 21.57 4.11 -15.49
CA ASP A 84 22.14 2.94 -16.17
C ASP A 84 21.93 1.61 -15.41
N ARG A 85 21.20 1.62 -14.29
CA ARG A 85 20.99 0.41 -13.44
C ARG A 85 19.52 0.06 -13.32
N GLU A 86 19.25 -1.23 -13.11
CA GLU A 86 17.91 -1.70 -12.79
C GLU A 86 17.41 -1.13 -11.47
N ALA A 87 16.14 -0.72 -11.43
CA ALA A 87 15.51 -0.18 -10.22
C ALA A 87 15.56 -1.17 -9.03
N SER A 88 15.56 -2.48 -9.32
CA SER A 88 15.71 -3.56 -8.34
C SER A 88 16.95 -3.44 -7.47
N PHE A 89 18.04 -2.86 -8.00
CA PHE A 89 19.26 -2.60 -7.24
C PHE A 89 19.04 -1.60 -6.08
N PHE A 90 18.12 -0.66 -6.26
CA PHE A 90 17.83 0.38 -5.28
C PHE A 90 16.78 -0.04 -4.23
N ILE A 91 15.98 -1.08 -4.50
CA ILE A 91 14.92 -1.54 -3.59
C ILE A 91 15.45 -1.84 -2.18
N PRO A 92 16.56 -2.58 -1.99
CA PRO A 92 17.10 -2.83 -0.65
C PRO A 92 17.50 -1.56 0.10
N PHE A 93 18.07 -0.57 -0.60
CA PHE A 93 18.45 0.71 0.00
C PHE A 93 17.23 1.52 0.45
N LEU A 94 16.17 1.55 -0.37
CA LEU A 94 14.90 2.20 0.00
C LEU A 94 14.26 1.50 1.21
N LEU A 95 14.26 0.16 1.24
CA LEU A 95 13.78 -0.61 2.38
C LEU A 95 14.60 -0.34 3.63
N GLN A 96 15.92 -0.22 3.54
CA GLN A 96 16.78 0.15 4.68
C GLN A 96 16.41 1.52 5.24
N ILE A 97 16.17 2.53 4.38
CA ILE A 97 15.75 3.87 4.83
C ILE A 97 14.40 3.79 5.56
N ILE A 98 13.44 3.03 5.01
CA ILE A 98 12.12 2.85 5.64
C ILE A 98 12.25 2.14 7.00
N MET A 99 13.03 1.06 7.06
CA MET A 99 13.26 0.31 8.30
C MET A 99 14.07 1.09 9.33
N PHE A 100 15.00 1.94 8.88
CA PHE A 100 15.72 2.86 9.75
C PHE A 100 14.79 3.91 10.35
N GLY A 101 13.93 4.54 9.52
CA GLY A 101 12.91 5.48 9.99
C GLY A 101 12.00 4.86 11.04
N MET A 102 11.52 3.63 10.80
CA MET A 102 10.78 2.85 11.79
C MET A 102 11.58 2.66 13.09
N GLY A 103 12.86 2.29 12.98
CA GLY A 103 13.72 2.08 14.14
C GLY A 103 13.91 3.34 15.00
N THR A 104 13.95 4.53 14.38
CA THR A 104 14.08 5.80 15.10
C THR A 104 12.82 6.21 15.87
N GLU A 105 11.65 5.68 15.51
CA GLU A 105 10.40 5.91 16.24
C GLU A 105 10.26 5.02 17.48
N LEU A 106 11.02 3.92 17.56
CA LEU A 106 10.99 3.00 18.70
C LEU A 106 11.71 3.60 19.91
N SER A 107 11.06 3.49 21.07
CA SER A 107 11.56 3.96 22.35
C SER A 107 11.84 2.80 23.31
N LEU A 108 12.71 3.02 24.31
CA LEU A 108 12.95 2.05 25.38
C LEU A 108 11.68 1.70 26.17
N LYS A 109 10.67 2.57 26.15
CA LYS A 109 9.37 2.35 26.80
C LYS A 109 8.59 1.25 26.09
N ASP A 110 8.62 1.21 24.76
CA ASP A 110 7.91 0.21 23.96
C ASP A 110 8.49 -1.19 24.25
N PHE A 111 9.82 -1.31 24.35
CA PHE A 111 10.46 -2.56 24.77
C PHE A 111 10.07 -2.98 26.19
N LYS A 112 9.95 -2.03 27.13
CA LYS A 112 9.51 -2.32 28.49
C LYS A 112 8.07 -2.83 28.51
N GLN A 113 7.19 -2.31 27.65
CA GLN A 113 5.80 -2.75 27.54
C GLN A 113 5.69 -4.16 26.95
N VAL A 114 6.48 -4.47 25.93
CA VAL A 114 6.62 -5.83 25.38
C VAL A 114 7.02 -6.83 26.47
N LEU A 115 8.00 -6.48 27.31
CA LEU A 115 8.42 -7.31 28.45
C LEU A 115 7.39 -7.40 29.58
N ALA A 116 6.53 -6.39 29.74
CA ALA A 116 5.46 -6.39 30.73
C ALA A 116 4.27 -7.28 30.32
N MET A 117 4.10 -7.55 29.02
CA MET A 117 3.00 -8.36 28.48
C MET A 117 3.49 -9.55 27.61
N PRO A 118 4.33 -10.46 28.15
CA PRO A 118 4.99 -11.50 27.35
C PRO A 118 3.98 -12.49 26.73
N LYS A 119 2.89 -12.81 27.43
CA LYS A 119 1.87 -13.75 26.92
C LYS A 119 1.19 -13.21 25.65
N GLY A 120 0.85 -11.92 25.62
CA GLY A 120 0.19 -11.31 24.46
C GLY A 120 1.12 -11.26 23.25
N VAL A 121 2.38 -10.90 23.47
CA VAL A 121 3.41 -10.86 22.42
C VAL A 121 3.64 -12.25 21.84
N ILE A 122 3.87 -13.27 22.68
CA ILE A 122 4.12 -14.65 22.22
C ILE A 122 2.93 -15.18 21.41
N VAL A 123 1.71 -15.00 21.89
CA VAL A 123 0.51 -15.44 21.16
C VAL A 123 0.37 -14.69 19.83
N GLY A 124 0.57 -13.37 19.81
CA GLY A 124 0.53 -12.57 18.58
C GLY A 124 1.58 -13.02 17.57
N THR A 125 2.81 -13.24 18.00
CA THR A 125 3.91 -13.73 17.16
C THR A 125 3.64 -15.14 16.62
N LEU A 126 3.18 -16.06 17.46
CA LEU A 126 2.82 -17.42 17.03
C LEU A 126 1.69 -17.39 16.01
N CYS A 127 0.64 -16.61 16.26
CA CYS A 127 -0.46 -16.44 15.32
C CYS A 127 0.02 -15.86 13.99
N GLN A 128 0.86 -14.81 14.01
CA GLN A 128 1.38 -14.18 12.80
C GLN A 128 2.17 -15.18 11.95
N TYR A 129 3.13 -15.89 12.55
CA TYR A 129 4.01 -16.83 11.83
C TYR A 129 3.40 -18.20 11.59
N THR A 130 2.19 -18.45 12.08
CA THR A 130 1.44 -19.68 11.77
C THR A 130 0.34 -19.39 10.76
N ILE A 131 -0.54 -18.45 11.07
CA ILE A 131 -1.74 -18.17 10.26
C ILE A 131 -1.35 -17.58 8.90
N MET A 132 -0.49 -16.55 8.85
CA MET A 132 -0.19 -15.88 7.59
C MET A 132 0.57 -16.78 6.58
N PRO A 133 1.59 -17.57 6.99
CA PRO A 133 2.22 -18.52 6.09
C PRO A 133 1.28 -19.64 5.64
N LEU A 134 0.43 -20.16 6.53
CA LEU A 134 -0.55 -21.19 6.18
C LEU A 134 -1.59 -20.67 5.20
N VAL A 135 -2.06 -19.43 5.37
CA VAL A 135 -2.96 -18.77 4.43
C VAL A 135 -2.26 -18.60 3.07
N GLY A 136 -1.02 -18.10 3.06
CA GLY A 136 -0.24 -17.95 1.83
C GLY A 136 -0.04 -19.28 1.08
N PHE A 137 0.30 -20.34 1.80
CA PHE A 137 0.43 -21.70 1.26
C PHE A 137 -0.90 -22.24 0.71
N THR A 138 -1.98 -22.08 1.48
CA THR A 138 -3.31 -22.56 1.09
C THR A 138 -3.81 -21.84 -0.16
N VAL A 139 -3.68 -20.51 -0.21
CA VAL A 139 -4.04 -19.71 -1.38
C VAL A 139 -3.17 -20.11 -2.58
N ALA A 140 -1.87 -20.31 -2.38
CA ALA A 140 -0.97 -20.70 -3.47
C ALA A 140 -1.38 -22.02 -4.13
N HIS A 141 -1.77 -23.02 -3.33
CA HIS A 141 -2.19 -24.34 -3.82
C HIS A 141 -3.63 -24.37 -4.32
N LEU A 142 -4.55 -23.62 -3.69
CA LEU A 142 -5.96 -23.60 -4.06
C LEU A 142 -6.17 -23.05 -5.48
N PHE A 143 -5.36 -22.08 -5.89
CA PHE A 143 -5.44 -21.45 -7.20
C PHE A 143 -4.43 -22.02 -8.22
N ASP A 144 -3.68 -23.06 -7.85
CA ASP A 144 -2.69 -23.74 -8.70
C ASP A 144 -1.71 -22.76 -9.40
N PHE A 145 -1.13 -21.85 -8.61
CA PHE A 145 -0.22 -20.84 -9.16
C PHE A 145 1.11 -21.46 -9.61
N PRO A 146 1.77 -20.90 -10.65
CA PRO A 146 3.14 -21.25 -11.01
C PRO A 146 4.09 -21.12 -9.82
N GLY A 147 5.14 -21.95 -9.79
CA GLY A 147 6.04 -22.07 -8.64
C GLY A 147 6.65 -20.74 -8.20
N GLU A 148 6.96 -19.84 -9.14
CA GLU A 148 7.53 -18.52 -8.87
C GLU A 148 6.52 -17.59 -8.17
N VAL A 149 5.25 -17.62 -8.60
CA VAL A 149 4.17 -16.81 -8.01
C VAL A 149 3.79 -17.37 -6.64
N ALA A 150 3.69 -18.69 -6.52
CA ALA A 150 3.44 -19.38 -5.26
C ALA A 150 4.52 -19.06 -4.21
N ALA A 151 5.79 -19.11 -4.60
CA ALA A 151 6.90 -18.73 -3.73
C ALA A 151 6.79 -17.27 -3.26
N GLY A 152 6.43 -16.35 -4.16
CA GLY A 152 6.19 -14.94 -3.80
C GLY A 152 5.05 -14.75 -2.79
N ILE A 153 3.91 -15.44 -2.99
CA ILE A 153 2.76 -15.37 -2.08
C ILE A 153 3.12 -15.91 -0.68
N ILE A 154 3.81 -17.06 -0.63
CA ILE A 154 4.24 -17.66 0.63
C ILE A 154 5.26 -16.75 1.33
N LEU A 155 6.21 -16.17 0.58
CA LEU A 155 7.21 -15.24 1.12
C LEU A 155 6.56 -14.01 1.75
N ILE A 156 5.53 -13.43 1.11
CA ILE A 156 4.74 -12.33 1.69
C ILE A 156 4.05 -12.77 2.99
N GLY A 157 3.48 -13.98 3.04
CA GLY A 157 2.86 -14.53 4.24
C GLY A 157 3.85 -14.74 5.41
N CYS A 158 5.12 -14.99 5.10
CA CYS A 158 6.19 -15.14 6.08
C CYS A 158 6.79 -13.80 6.55
N CYS A 159 6.46 -12.67 5.90
CA CYS A 159 6.97 -11.38 6.30
C CYS A 159 6.39 -10.91 7.65
N PRO A 160 7.17 -10.19 8.48
CA PRO A 160 6.65 -9.58 9.70
C PRO A 160 5.63 -8.48 9.37
N SER A 161 4.77 -8.15 10.36
CA SER A 161 3.81 -7.06 10.22
C SER A 161 4.49 -5.70 10.05
N GLY A 162 3.99 -4.89 9.12
CA GLY A 162 4.51 -3.55 8.84
C GLY A 162 3.86 -2.44 9.69
N LEU A 163 4.49 -1.27 9.72
CA LEU A 163 4.06 -0.05 10.44
C LEU A 163 2.57 0.32 10.33
N ALA A 164 1.96 0.05 9.18
CA ALA A 164 0.56 0.35 8.94
C ALA A 164 -0.37 -0.35 9.95
N SER A 165 0.02 -1.51 10.48
CA SER A 165 -0.79 -2.22 11.48
C SER A 165 -0.98 -1.41 12.76
N ASN A 166 0.01 -0.63 13.19
CA ASN A 166 -0.08 0.18 14.41
C ASN A 166 -1.12 1.29 14.24
N VAL A 167 -1.14 1.95 13.08
CA VAL A 167 -2.17 2.94 12.75
C VAL A 167 -3.56 2.30 12.70
N MET A 168 -3.67 1.12 12.08
CA MET A 168 -4.96 0.41 12.00
C MET A 168 -5.45 -0.05 13.37
N CYS A 169 -4.58 -0.55 14.25
CA CYS A 169 -4.89 -0.88 15.64
C CYS A 169 -5.40 0.36 16.40
N TYR A 170 -4.77 1.53 16.21
CA TYR A 170 -5.21 2.79 16.83
C TYR A 170 -6.62 3.18 16.38
N LEU A 171 -6.88 3.12 15.07
CA LEU A 171 -8.21 3.41 14.52
C LEU A 171 -9.26 2.41 15.01
N ALA A 172 -8.89 1.15 15.18
CA ALA A 172 -9.75 0.10 15.72
C ALA A 172 -9.94 0.15 17.24
N LYS A 173 -9.32 1.12 17.94
CA LYS A 173 -9.27 1.18 19.42
C LYS A 173 -8.71 -0.10 20.04
N ALA A 174 -7.85 -0.80 19.30
CA ALA A 174 -7.15 -1.97 19.78
C ALA A 174 -6.01 -1.56 20.73
N ASN A 175 -5.44 -2.54 21.42
CA ASN A 175 -4.31 -2.29 22.30
C ASN A 175 -3.07 -1.98 21.45
N LEU A 176 -2.49 -0.79 21.66
CA LEU A 176 -1.26 -0.35 21.01
C LEU A 176 0.00 -0.63 21.81
N ALA A 177 -0.19 -1.04 23.08
CA ALA A 177 0.82 -1.32 24.11
C ALA A 177 2.13 -0.58 23.90
#